data_AF-A0A660KP18-F1
#
_entry.id   AF-A0A660KP18-F1
#
_cell.length_a   1.000
_cell.length_b   1.000
_cell.length_c   1.000
_cell.angle_alpha   90.00
_cell.angle_beta   90.00
_cell.angle_gamma   90.00
#
_symmetry.space_group_name_H-M   'P 1'
#
loop_
_entity.id
_entity.type
_entity.pdbx_description
1 polymer ?
#
loop_
_entity_poly.entity_id
_entity_poly.type
_entity_poly.pdbx_seq_one_letter_code
_entity_poly.pdbx_strand_id
1 'polypeptide(L)'
;MKICLSKIYKAEKVELSDDRLSAGSTKGYRMVRATRGVVEGAWYFEIKVVRLGESGHTRLGWSTEKGDLQAPVGYDGNSFGYRDVDGSKVHKALREKYGEEGYKESDVIGFYINLPEGGSYAPKPPHLVLYKGQRYACAPEAKEEAPKVVPGSEISFFKNGVCQGVAFKDLYGGRYYPAASMYTLPNQPNCVVKFNFGPDFEFFPEDFNGRPLPKPMVEVPYHGFDNRVENGVSNEKKH
;
A
#
# COMPACT_ATOMS: atom_id res chain seq x y z
N MET A 1 12.39 11.66 8.93
CA MET A 1 11.05 11.98 8.38
C MET A 1 10.03 11.02 8.99
N LYS A 2 8.79 11.41 9.30
CA LYS A 2 7.72 10.49 9.74
C LYS A 2 7.01 9.86 8.53
N ILE A 3 6.43 8.67 8.67
CA ILE A 3 5.55 8.11 7.63
C ILE A 3 4.33 9.02 7.47
N CYS A 4 3.90 9.19 6.23
CA CYS A 4 2.76 10.02 5.83
C CYS A 4 2.35 9.67 4.39
N LEU A 5 1.30 10.29 3.89
CA LEU A 5 0.87 10.20 2.50
C LEU A 5 1.83 10.93 1.55
N SER A 6 2.12 10.30 0.41
CA SER A 6 3.10 10.81 -0.54
C SER A 6 2.51 11.91 -1.42
N LYS A 7 3.24 13.02 -1.56
CA LYS A 7 2.92 14.07 -2.56
C LYS A 7 3.26 13.64 -3.99
N ILE A 8 4.12 12.63 -4.15
CA ILE A 8 4.59 12.10 -5.43
C ILE A 8 3.72 10.91 -5.86
N TYR A 9 3.40 10.02 -4.91
CA TYR A 9 2.67 8.78 -5.18
C TYR A 9 1.17 8.92 -4.90
N LYS A 10 0.57 9.94 -5.54
CA LYS A 10 -0.87 10.18 -5.54
C LYS A 10 -1.33 10.62 -6.91
N ALA A 11 -2.60 10.41 -7.23
CA ALA A 11 -3.18 11.07 -8.39
C ALA A 11 -3.16 12.60 -8.21
N GLU A 12 -3.07 13.34 -9.32
CA GLU A 12 -2.99 14.81 -9.30
C GLU A 12 -4.13 15.44 -8.49
N LYS A 13 -5.36 14.94 -8.68
CA LYS A 13 -6.59 15.43 -8.04
C LYS A 13 -6.87 14.90 -6.62
N VAL A 14 -5.90 14.20 -6.00
CA VAL A 14 -5.99 13.88 -4.57
C VAL A 14 -5.41 15.05 -3.79
N GLU A 15 -6.20 15.60 -2.88
CA GLU A 15 -5.79 16.65 -1.95
C GLU A 15 -5.35 16.02 -0.63
N LEU A 16 -4.32 16.57 -0.01
CA LEU A 16 -3.80 16.10 1.27
C LEU A 16 -3.92 17.21 2.31
N SER A 17 -4.20 16.82 3.56
CA SER A 17 -4.06 17.72 4.70
C SER A 17 -2.60 18.14 4.92
N ASP A 18 -2.37 19.20 5.69
CA ASP A 18 -1.03 19.73 5.97
C ASP A 18 -0.11 18.70 6.65
N ASP A 19 -0.65 17.91 7.57
CA ASP A 19 0.04 16.80 8.24
C ASP A 19 0.27 15.59 7.31
N ARG A 20 -0.36 15.58 6.13
CA ARG A 20 -0.37 14.49 5.16
C ARG A 20 -0.83 13.15 5.73
N LEU A 21 -1.78 13.17 6.66
CA LEU A 21 -2.44 11.98 7.18
C LEU A 21 -3.85 11.80 6.62
N SER A 22 -4.46 12.86 6.09
CA SER A 22 -5.77 12.79 5.45
C SER A 22 -5.65 12.99 3.95
N ALA A 23 -6.49 12.28 3.20
CA ALA A 23 -6.63 12.43 1.76
C ALA A 23 -8.08 12.69 1.41
N GLY A 24 -8.29 13.68 0.55
CA GLY A 24 -9.57 14.01 -0.06
C GLY A 24 -9.51 13.82 -1.57
N SER A 25 -10.61 13.41 -2.20
CA SER A 25 -10.73 13.52 -3.65
C SER A 25 -12.12 13.94 -4.08
N THR A 26 -12.16 14.70 -5.17
CA THR A 26 -13.32 15.02 -5.99
C THR A 26 -13.03 14.61 -7.43
N LYS A 27 -14.07 14.11 -8.15
CA LYS A 27 -14.02 13.70 -9.57
C LYS A 27 -13.41 12.33 -9.84
N GLY A 28 -14.23 11.29 -9.65
CA GLY A 28 -13.87 9.92 -10.02
C GLY A 28 -12.97 9.25 -8.99
N TYR A 29 -12.66 7.98 -9.22
CA TYR A 29 -11.74 7.25 -8.34
C TYR A 29 -10.31 7.72 -8.56
N ARG A 30 -9.61 8.04 -7.47
CA ARG A 30 -8.20 8.43 -7.47
C ARG A 30 -7.48 7.84 -6.28
N MET A 31 -6.26 7.32 -6.49
CA MET A 31 -5.48 6.67 -5.44
C MET A 31 -4.39 7.58 -4.85
N VAL A 32 -4.11 7.37 -3.57
CA VAL A 32 -2.89 7.81 -2.89
C VAL A 32 -2.23 6.65 -2.17
N ARG A 33 -0.89 6.67 -2.11
CA ARG A 33 -0.08 5.75 -1.32
C ARG A 33 0.67 6.47 -0.21
N ALA A 34 0.97 5.73 0.85
CA ALA A 34 1.94 6.17 1.85
C ALA A 34 3.36 6.26 1.29
N THR A 35 4.21 7.00 2.00
CA THR A 35 5.64 7.20 1.70
C THR A 35 6.51 5.98 1.97
N ARG A 36 6.01 4.97 2.68
CA ARG A 36 6.76 3.77 3.04
C ARG A 36 5.91 2.54 2.80
N GLY A 37 6.58 1.46 2.40
CA GLY A 37 5.99 0.16 2.15
C GLY A 37 6.87 -0.96 2.67
N VAL A 38 6.27 -2.13 2.82
CA VAL A 38 6.84 -3.31 3.46
C VAL A 38 7.14 -4.38 2.43
N VAL A 39 8.22 -5.14 2.65
CA VAL A 39 8.64 -6.25 1.77
C VAL A 39 8.57 -7.61 2.45
N GLU A 40 8.57 -7.63 3.78
CA GLU A 40 8.58 -8.85 4.59
C GLU A 40 7.99 -8.61 5.98
N GLY A 41 7.55 -9.68 6.63
CA GLY A 41 7.01 -9.67 7.99
C GLY A 41 5.52 -9.28 8.06
N ALA A 42 5.02 -9.21 9.29
CA ALA A 42 3.64 -8.84 9.59
C ALA A 42 3.52 -7.36 9.96
N TRP A 43 2.59 -6.64 9.34
CA TRP A 43 2.42 -5.20 9.49
C TRP A 43 0.96 -4.77 9.56
N TYR A 44 0.71 -3.69 10.29
CA TYR A 44 -0.63 -3.16 10.51
C TYR A 44 -0.72 -1.63 10.44
N PHE A 45 -1.83 -1.14 9.90
CA PHE A 45 -2.24 0.26 9.98
C PHE A 45 -3.77 0.36 9.93
N GLU A 46 -4.30 1.56 10.19
CA GLU A 46 -5.73 1.84 10.09
C GLU A 46 -6.02 3.00 9.13
N ILE A 47 -7.24 2.99 8.59
CA ILE A 47 -7.83 4.13 7.90
C ILE A 47 -9.22 4.39 8.48
N LYS A 48 -9.42 5.61 8.97
CA LYS A 48 -10.75 6.12 9.33
C LYS A 48 -11.44 6.72 8.11
N VAL A 49 -12.68 6.33 7.87
CA VAL A 49 -13.54 6.96 6.86
C VAL A 49 -14.12 8.22 7.47
N VAL A 50 -13.50 9.37 7.16
CA VAL A 50 -13.88 10.66 7.76
C VAL A 50 -15.17 11.20 7.16
N ARG A 51 -15.29 11.11 5.83
CA ARG A 51 -16.45 11.62 5.10
C ARG A 51 -16.60 10.92 3.75
N LEU A 52 -17.74 10.32 3.48
CA LEU A 52 -18.21 9.89 2.17
C LEU A 52 -19.12 10.97 1.58
N GLY A 53 -20.02 11.55 2.37
CA GLY A 53 -21.13 12.36 1.87
C GLY A 53 -22.12 11.52 1.06
N GLU A 54 -22.98 12.19 0.29
CA GLU A 54 -24.10 11.54 -0.42
C GLU A 54 -23.67 10.62 -1.57
N SER A 55 -22.55 10.93 -2.23
CA SER A 55 -22.06 10.20 -3.41
C SER A 55 -20.66 9.62 -3.24
N GLY A 56 -20.10 9.68 -2.04
CA GLY A 56 -18.73 9.26 -1.80
C GLY A 56 -18.61 7.75 -1.73
N HIS A 57 -17.55 7.25 -2.35
CA HIS A 57 -17.18 5.85 -2.25
C HIS A 57 -15.68 5.69 -2.06
N THR A 58 -15.28 4.59 -1.43
CA THR A 58 -13.86 4.29 -1.24
C THR A 58 -13.53 2.85 -1.57
N ARG A 59 -12.30 2.64 -2.03
CA ARG A 59 -11.63 1.34 -1.91
C ARG A 59 -10.30 1.53 -1.22
N LEU A 60 -10.11 0.81 -0.13
CA LEU A 60 -8.97 0.94 0.77
C LEU A 60 -8.16 -0.36 0.75
N GLY A 61 -6.85 -0.29 0.95
CA GLY A 61 -6.05 -1.51 1.03
C GLY A 61 -4.57 -1.31 0.79
N TRP A 62 -3.99 -2.24 0.05
CA TRP A 62 -2.57 -2.28 -0.25
C TRP A 62 -2.33 -2.10 -1.75
N SER A 63 -1.24 -1.42 -2.10
CA SER A 63 -0.81 -1.25 -3.49
C SER A 63 0.70 -1.38 -3.60
N THR A 64 1.18 -2.03 -4.65
CA THR A 64 2.61 -2.02 -5.01
C THR A 64 2.97 -0.73 -5.73
N GLU A 65 4.25 -0.53 -6.04
CA GLU A 65 4.71 0.65 -6.78
C GLU A 65 4.13 0.74 -8.21
N LYS A 66 3.80 -0.40 -8.82
CA LYS A 66 3.23 -0.50 -10.17
C LYS A 66 1.71 -0.23 -10.23
N GLY A 67 1.06 0.02 -9.09
CA GLY A 67 -0.38 0.32 -9.06
C GLY A 67 -0.75 1.64 -9.75
N ASP A 68 -1.80 1.62 -10.57
CA ASP A 68 -2.28 2.80 -11.30
C ASP A 68 -2.93 3.81 -10.34
N LEU A 69 -2.28 4.97 -10.18
CA LEU A 69 -2.75 6.04 -9.30
C LEU A 69 -4.05 6.70 -9.77
N GLN A 70 -4.42 6.57 -11.04
CA GLN A 70 -5.66 7.10 -11.61
C GLN A 70 -6.84 6.14 -11.47
N ALA A 71 -6.60 4.93 -10.95
CA ALA A 71 -7.59 3.89 -10.80
C ALA A 71 -7.89 3.60 -9.32
N PRO A 72 -9.04 2.99 -9.00
CA PRO A 72 -9.31 2.55 -7.64
C PRO A 72 -8.39 1.41 -7.21
N VAL A 73 -8.12 1.31 -5.91
CA VAL A 73 -7.42 0.15 -5.31
C VAL A 73 -8.15 -1.14 -5.70
N GLY A 74 -7.40 -2.12 -6.20
CA GLY A 74 -7.93 -3.39 -6.70
C GLY A 74 -8.32 -3.39 -8.19
N TYR A 75 -8.16 -2.28 -8.91
CA TYR A 75 -8.42 -2.23 -10.36
C TYR A 75 -7.46 -3.11 -11.17
N ASP A 76 -6.17 -3.06 -10.84
CA ASP A 76 -5.12 -3.78 -11.54
C ASP A 76 -4.63 -5.00 -10.74
N GLY A 77 -3.63 -5.71 -11.29
CA GLY A 77 -2.94 -6.80 -10.61
C GLY A 77 -1.92 -6.35 -9.56
N ASN A 78 -1.80 -5.05 -9.32
CA ASN A 78 -0.77 -4.44 -8.47
C ASN A 78 -1.34 -3.91 -7.16
N SER A 79 -2.65 -3.99 -6.94
CA SER A 79 -3.34 -3.49 -5.77
C SER A 79 -4.47 -4.41 -5.30
N PHE A 80 -4.78 -4.34 -4.02
CA PHE A 80 -5.66 -5.26 -3.29
C PHE A 80 -6.60 -4.42 -2.41
N GLY A 81 -7.87 -4.37 -2.78
CA GLY A 81 -8.84 -3.44 -2.22
C GLY A 81 -9.93 -4.11 -1.38
N TYR A 82 -10.43 -3.37 -0.41
CA TYR A 82 -11.67 -3.62 0.34
C TYR A 82 -12.64 -2.49 -0.02
N ARG A 83 -13.89 -2.83 -0.33
CA ARG A 83 -14.89 -1.90 -0.87
C ARG A 83 -15.96 -1.54 0.17
N ASP A 84 -16.26 -0.25 0.23
CA ASP A 84 -17.22 0.36 1.15
C ASP A 84 -18.67 -0.12 0.98
N VAL A 85 -19.15 -0.31 -0.24
CA VAL A 85 -20.59 -0.51 -0.48
C VAL A 85 -21.12 -1.85 0.05
N ASP A 86 -20.43 -2.94 -0.23
CA ASP A 86 -20.91 -4.31 0.02
C ASP A 86 -19.89 -5.19 0.75
N GLY A 87 -18.75 -4.63 1.15
CA GLY A 87 -17.71 -5.38 1.83
C GLY A 87 -16.98 -6.37 0.91
N SER A 88 -17.10 -6.21 -0.42
CA SER A 88 -16.34 -7.05 -1.34
C SER A 88 -14.84 -6.75 -1.28
N LYS A 89 -14.04 -7.80 -1.46
CA LYS A 89 -12.61 -7.67 -1.77
C LYS A 89 -12.43 -7.55 -3.28
N VAL A 90 -11.48 -6.74 -3.71
CA VAL A 90 -11.29 -6.38 -5.12
C VAL A 90 -9.83 -6.51 -5.53
N HIS A 91 -9.57 -7.25 -6.60
CA HIS A 91 -8.24 -7.40 -7.20
C HIS A 91 -8.40 -7.70 -8.70
N LYS A 92 -7.56 -7.12 -9.58
CA LYS A 92 -7.69 -7.25 -11.04
C LYS A 92 -9.09 -6.89 -11.57
N ALA A 93 -9.72 -5.88 -10.96
CA ALA A 93 -11.08 -5.44 -11.21
C ALA A 93 -12.18 -6.48 -10.92
N LEU A 94 -11.84 -7.66 -10.39
CA LEU A 94 -12.78 -8.68 -9.97
C LEU A 94 -13.18 -8.43 -8.52
N ARG A 95 -14.48 -8.51 -8.25
CA ARG A 95 -15.06 -8.37 -6.90
C ARG A 95 -15.47 -9.75 -6.41
N GLU A 96 -15.09 -10.06 -5.19
CA GLU A 96 -15.47 -11.30 -4.52
C GLU A 96 -16.10 -10.99 -3.17
N LYS A 97 -17.06 -11.81 -2.75
CA LYS A 97 -17.65 -11.71 -1.41
C LYS A 97 -16.55 -11.91 -0.36
N TYR A 98 -16.54 -11.06 0.66
CA TYR A 98 -15.52 -11.08 1.70
C TYR A 98 -16.11 -10.69 3.06
N GLY A 99 -16.32 -9.41 3.31
CA GLY A 99 -17.07 -8.96 4.48
C GLY A 99 -18.55 -9.31 4.35
N GLU A 100 -19.22 -9.48 5.48
CA GLU A 100 -20.69 -9.66 5.50
C GLU A 100 -21.42 -8.40 5.02
N GLU A 101 -20.84 -7.25 5.36
CA GLU A 101 -21.35 -5.93 5.03
C GLU A 101 -20.21 -4.97 4.64
N GLY A 102 -20.62 -3.88 4.00
CA GLY A 102 -19.78 -2.74 3.72
C GLY A 102 -19.35 -1.96 4.97
N TYR A 103 -18.65 -0.86 4.73
CA TYR A 103 -18.24 0.09 5.76
C TYR A 103 -18.65 1.51 5.36
N LYS A 104 -18.83 2.37 6.35
CA LYS A 104 -19.42 3.71 6.18
C LYS A 104 -18.61 4.79 6.88
N GLU A 105 -19.08 6.03 6.81
CA GLU A 105 -18.51 7.14 7.58
C GLU A 105 -18.37 6.78 9.07
N SER A 106 -17.28 7.25 9.67
CA SER A 106 -16.84 6.98 11.03
C SER A 106 -16.28 5.57 11.31
N ASP A 107 -16.46 4.60 10.41
CA ASP A 107 -15.80 3.30 10.56
C ASP A 107 -14.28 3.44 10.44
N VAL A 108 -13.57 2.62 11.21
CA VAL A 108 -12.12 2.47 11.17
C VAL A 108 -11.79 1.09 10.62
N ILE A 109 -11.09 1.08 9.50
CA ILE A 109 -10.68 -0.15 8.84
C ILE A 109 -9.23 -0.44 9.20
N GLY A 110 -8.99 -1.62 9.73
CA GLY A 110 -7.66 -2.16 10.01
C GLY A 110 -7.13 -2.96 8.83
N PHE A 111 -5.84 -2.83 8.57
CA PHE A 111 -5.16 -3.42 7.42
C PHE A 111 -3.99 -4.25 7.89
N TYR A 112 -4.11 -5.58 7.79
CA TYR A 112 -3.04 -6.51 8.09
C TYR A 112 -2.44 -7.06 6.79
N ILE A 113 -1.11 -7.14 6.75
CA ILE A 113 -0.37 -7.90 5.73
C ILE A 113 0.70 -8.73 6.41
N ASN A 114 0.89 -9.97 5.96
CA ASN A 114 2.02 -10.80 6.33
C ASN A 114 2.74 -11.30 5.09
N LEU A 115 4.06 -11.11 5.07
CA LEU A 115 4.96 -11.52 3.99
C LEU A 115 6.13 -12.33 4.59
N PRO A 116 5.93 -13.61 4.97
CA PRO A 116 7.02 -14.42 5.53
C PRO A 116 8.20 -14.49 4.55
N GLU A 117 9.38 -14.04 4.98
CA GLU A 117 10.61 -14.02 4.15
C GLU A 117 10.43 -13.32 2.79
N GLY A 118 9.48 -12.37 2.69
CA GLY A 118 9.08 -11.76 1.42
C GLY A 118 10.22 -11.07 0.67
N GLY A 119 11.26 -10.62 1.37
CA GLY A 119 12.46 -10.04 0.76
C GLY A 119 13.20 -11.00 -0.17
N SER A 120 13.16 -12.31 0.08
CA SER A 120 13.80 -13.33 -0.76
C SER A 120 13.06 -13.59 -2.08
N TYR A 121 11.78 -13.20 -2.15
CA TYR A 121 10.92 -13.32 -3.33
C TYR A 121 10.77 -12.01 -4.10
N ALA A 122 11.17 -10.89 -3.51
CA ALA A 122 11.07 -9.57 -4.13
C ALA A 122 11.98 -9.46 -5.36
N PRO A 123 11.57 -8.71 -6.41
CA PRO A 123 12.44 -8.42 -7.54
C PRO A 123 13.74 -7.76 -7.06
N LYS A 124 14.87 -8.16 -7.66
CA LYS A 124 16.15 -7.51 -7.38
C LYS A 124 16.07 -6.03 -7.75
N PRO A 125 16.57 -5.12 -6.90
CA PRO A 125 16.60 -3.70 -7.24
C PRO A 125 17.44 -3.50 -8.51
N PRO A 126 17.10 -2.49 -9.35
CA PRO A 126 17.89 -2.19 -10.54
C PRO A 126 19.32 -1.84 -10.13
N HIS A 127 20.29 -2.41 -10.86
CA HIS A 127 21.69 -2.07 -10.66
C HIS A 127 21.93 -0.65 -11.18
N LEU A 128 22.28 0.27 -10.28
CA LEU A 128 22.55 1.67 -10.60
C LEU A 128 24.06 1.88 -10.70
N VAL A 129 24.52 2.38 -11.84
CA VAL A 129 25.92 2.79 -12.05
C VAL A 129 26.03 4.31 -12.05
N LEU A 130 27.15 4.81 -11.52
CA LEU A 130 27.49 6.22 -11.57
C LEU A 130 28.37 6.48 -12.80
N TYR A 131 27.90 7.33 -13.72
CA TYR A 131 28.69 7.75 -14.89
C TYR A 131 28.67 9.28 -14.99
N LYS A 132 29.85 9.90 -14.99
CA LYS A 132 30.03 11.36 -15.04
C LYS A 132 29.20 12.13 -13.98
N GLY A 133 29.11 11.59 -12.77
CA GLY A 133 28.34 12.20 -11.66
C GLY A 133 26.81 12.06 -11.80
N GLN A 134 26.31 11.48 -12.90
CA GLN A 134 24.91 11.14 -13.10
C GLN A 134 24.70 9.64 -12.87
N ARG A 135 23.52 9.28 -12.38
CA ARG A 135 23.16 7.88 -12.13
C ARG A 135 22.44 7.33 -13.34
N TYR A 136 22.92 6.21 -13.85
CA TYR A 136 22.28 5.46 -14.92
C TYR A 136 21.85 4.12 -14.36
N ALA A 137 20.59 3.74 -14.59
CA ALA A 137 20.20 2.36 -14.41
C ALA A 137 20.89 1.54 -15.50
N CYS A 138 21.63 0.50 -15.12
CA CYS A 138 22.08 -0.47 -16.10
C CYS A 138 20.87 -1.08 -16.80
N ALA A 139 20.98 -1.27 -18.12
CA ALA A 139 19.99 -2.01 -18.85
C ALA A 139 19.82 -3.38 -18.17
N PRO A 140 18.58 -3.86 -17.94
CA PRO A 140 18.37 -5.15 -17.30
C PRO A 140 19.03 -6.23 -18.16
N GLU A 141 20.12 -6.83 -17.68
CA GLU A 141 20.80 -7.93 -18.36
C GLU A 141 19.99 -9.24 -18.33
N ALA A 142 18.90 -9.29 -17.55
CA ALA A 142 18.05 -10.46 -17.40
C ALA A 142 16.65 -10.19 -17.97
N LYS A 143 16.09 -11.19 -18.67
CA LYS A 143 14.63 -11.31 -18.84
C LYS A 143 13.99 -11.11 -17.47
N GLU A 144 13.03 -10.20 -17.36
CA GLU A 144 12.30 -9.94 -16.10
C GLU A 144 11.85 -11.30 -15.53
N GLU A 145 12.43 -11.73 -14.41
CA GLU A 145 12.07 -13.03 -13.80
C GLU A 145 10.57 -12.99 -13.48
N ALA A 146 9.87 -14.09 -13.74
CA ALA A 146 8.46 -14.18 -13.42
C ALA A 146 8.23 -13.85 -11.93
N PRO A 147 7.18 -13.08 -11.59
CA PRO A 147 6.86 -12.76 -10.20
C PRO A 147 6.75 -14.02 -9.35
N LYS A 148 7.49 -14.07 -8.24
CA LYS A 148 7.50 -15.22 -7.32
C LYS A 148 6.47 -15.03 -6.23
N VAL A 149 5.67 -16.04 -5.94
CA VAL A 149 4.73 -16.02 -4.80
C VAL A 149 5.51 -16.16 -3.50
N VAL A 150 5.13 -15.40 -2.48
CA VAL A 150 5.61 -15.51 -1.09
C VAL A 150 4.76 -16.56 -0.37
N PRO A 151 5.29 -17.74 -0.02
CA PRO A 151 4.52 -18.80 0.65
C PRO A 151 3.98 -18.33 2.02
N GLY A 152 2.73 -18.66 2.31
CA GLY A 152 2.08 -18.28 3.57
C GLY A 152 1.79 -16.77 3.70
N SER A 153 1.96 -15.99 2.63
CA SER A 153 1.59 -14.59 2.63
C SER A 153 0.08 -14.39 2.59
N GLU A 154 -0.38 -13.34 3.25
CA GLU A 154 -1.79 -12.98 3.26
C GLU A 154 -2.06 -11.51 3.56
N ILE A 155 -3.24 -11.06 3.15
CA ILE A 155 -3.85 -9.79 3.57
C ILE A 155 -5.17 -10.12 4.26
N SER A 156 -5.41 -9.47 5.40
CA SER A 156 -6.68 -9.50 6.12
C SER A 156 -7.10 -8.07 6.45
N PHE A 157 -8.41 -7.80 6.40
CA PHE A 157 -8.98 -6.52 6.79
C PHE A 157 -9.81 -6.66 8.06
N PHE A 158 -9.86 -5.60 8.85
CA PHE A 158 -10.60 -5.52 10.10
C PHE A 158 -11.57 -4.35 10.02
N LYS A 159 -12.79 -4.50 10.52
CA LYS A 159 -13.76 -3.40 10.65
C LYS A 159 -13.97 -3.13 12.12
N ASN A 160 -13.57 -1.95 12.58
CA ASN A 160 -13.63 -1.54 13.99
C ASN A 160 -13.01 -2.60 14.93
N GLY A 161 -11.82 -3.11 14.57
CA GLY A 161 -11.08 -4.12 15.34
C GLY A 161 -11.51 -5.57 15.09
N VAL A 162 -12.65 -5.81 14.43
CA VAL A 162 -13.17 -7.15 14.16
C VAL A 162 -12.63 -7.69 12.83
N CYS A 163 -11.93 -8.83 12.87
CA CYS A 163 -11.37 -9.48 11.68
C CYS A 163 -12.47 -9.91 10.70
N GLN A 164 -12.33 -9.54 9.43
CA GLN A 164 -13.26 -9.92 8.35
C GLN A 164 -12.83 -11.21 7.61
N GLY A 165 -11.81 -11.91 8.13
CA GLY A 165 -11.23 -13.11 7.53
C GLY A 165 -10.00 -12.84 6.66
N VAL A 166 -9.55 -13.85 5.92
CA VAL A 166 -8.42 -13.70 4.97
C VAL A 166 -8.95 -13.20 3.63
N ALA A 167 -8.51 -12.01 3.23
CA ALA A 167 -8.92 -11.42 1.95
C ALA A 167 -8.13 -12.03 0.79
N PHE A 168 -6.81 -12.01 0.88
CA PHE A 168 -5.93 -12.47 -0.20
C PHE A 168 -4.83 -13.36 0.35
N LYS A 169 -4.44 -14.37 -0.43
CA LYS A 169 -3.30 -15.25 -0.18
C LYS A 169 -2.39 -15.25 -1.40
N ASP A 170 -1.23 -15.87 -1.28
CA ASP A 170 -0.32 -16.12 -2.39
C ASP A 170 0.12 -14.82 -3.09
N LEU A 171 0.48 -13.83 -2.27
CA LEU A 171 0.96 -12.53 -2.73
C LEU A 171 2.31 -12.69 -3.45
N TYR A 172 2.50 -11.92 -4.52
CA TYR A 172 3.80 -11.87 -5.18
C TYR A 172 4.83 -11.10 -4.33
N GLY A 173 6.08 -11.52 -4.41
CA GLY A 173 7.20 -10.82 -3.80
C GLY A 173 7.30 -9.40 -4.34
N GLY A 174 7.47 -8.44 -3.44
CA GLY A 174 7.47 -7.03 -3.80
C GLY A 174 7.21 -6.15 -2.58
N ARG A 175 7.19 -4.84 -2.84
CA ARG A 175 6.95 -3.84 -1.80
C ARG A 175 5.50 -3.36 -1.83
N TYR A 176 4.83 -3.46 -0.70
CA TYR A 176 3.42 -3.12 -0.51
C TYR A 176 3.27 -1.87 0.33
N TYR A 177 2.48 -0.92 -0.15
CA TYR A 177 2.23 0.36 0.47
C TYR A 177 0.77 0.47 0.91
N PRO A 178 0.50 1.05 2.10
CA PRO A 178 -0.83 1.53 2.46
C PRO A 178 -1.39 2.42 1.36
N ALA A 179 -2.61 2.13 0.91
CA ALA A 179 -3.24 2.82 -0.19
C ALA A 179 -4.74 3.05 0.07
N ALA A 180 -5.21 4.19 -0.41
CA ALA A 180 -6.63 4.50 -0.44
C ALA A 180 -6.98 5.08 -1.80
N SER A 181 -8.19 4.75 -2.26
CA SER A 181 -8.80 5.43 -3.38
C SER A 181 -10.18 5.92 -2.98
N MET A 182 -10.49 7.15 -3.37
CA MET A 182 -11.74 7.82 -3.05
C MET A 182 -12.40 8.28 -4.34
N TYR A 183 -13.72 8.29 -4.32
CA TYR A 183 -14.61 8.75 -5.37
C TYR A 183 -15.64 9.70 -4.77
N THR A 184 -16.00 10.75 -5.48
CA THR A 184 -17.27 11.46 -5.30
C THR A 184 -17.59 12.26 -6.57
N LEU A 185 -18.82 12.77 -6.68
CA LEU A 185 -19.24 13.59 -7.80
C LEU A 185 -18.50 14.95 -7.83
N PRO A 186 -18.28 15.55 -9.02
CA PRO A 186 -17.51 16.79 -9.15
C PRO A 186 -18.01 18.00 -8.35
N ASN A 187 -19.32 18.04 -8.08
CA ASN A 187 -19.98 19.16 -7.41
C ASN A 187 -20.25 18.89 -5.92
N GLN A 188 -19.78 17.75 -5.41
CA GLN A 188 -19.91 17.36 -4.01
C GLN A 188 -18.60 17.68 -3.28
N PRO A 189 -18.63 18.00 -1.96
CA PRO A 189 -17.39 18.21 -1.24
C PRO A 189 -16.62 16.88 -1.11
N ASN A 190 -15.31 16.96 -0.88
CA ASN A 190 -14.41 15.80 -0.91
C ASN A 190 -14.93 14.61 -0.09
N CYS A 191 -14.79 13.41 -0.68
CA CYS A 191 -14.71 12.18 0.10
C CYS A 191 -13.34 12.16 0.78
N VAL A 192 -13.31 12.00 2.11
CA VAL A 192 -12.11 12.13 2.95
C VAL A 192 -11.88 10.88 3.77
N VAL A 193 -10.63 10.42 3.79
CA VAL A 193 -10.14 9.36 4.68
C VAL A 193 -8.91 9.82 5.43
N LYS A 194 -8.67 9.26 6.61
CA LYS A 194 -7.52 9.57 7.46
C LYS A 194 -6.76 8.31 7.83
N PHE A 195 -5.47 8.30 7.54
CA PHE A 195 -4.57 7.20 7.87
C PHE A 195 -4.05 7.33 9.29
N ASN A 196 -3.97 6.20 9.98
CA ASN A 196 -3.27 6.03 11.24
C ASN A 196 -2.24 4.90 11.09
N PHE A 197 -0.96 5.26 11.10
CA PHE A 197 0.13 4.30 10.92
C PHE A 197 0.61 3.69 12.24
N GLY A 198 -0.04 4.01 13.36
CA GLY A 198 0.35 3.61 14.70
C GLY A 198 1.41 4.53 15.34
N PRO A 199 1.87 4.20 16.56
CA PRO A 199 1.54 2.97 17.30
C PRO A 199 0.17 3.02 17.98
N ASP A 200 -0.40 4.22 18.16
CA ASP A 200 -1.66 4.41 18.87
C ASP A 200 -2.86 4.22 17.92
N PHE A 201 -3.43 3.03 17.92
CA PHE A 201 -4.55 2.63 17.07
C PHE A 201 -5.91 2.92 17.74
N GLU A 202 -6.93 3.26 16.94
CA GLU A 202 -8.29 3.50 17.44
C GLU A 202 -9.00 2.18 17.74
N PHE A 203 -8.80 1.16 16.89
CA PHE A 203 -9.37 -0.18 17.04
C PHE A 203 -8.33 -1.26 16.71
N PHE A 204 -7.30 -1.37 17.56
CA PHE A 204 -6.35 -2.48 17.45
C PHE A 204 -7.05 -3.80 17.81
N PRO A 205 -6.95 -4.86 16.98
CA PRO A 205 -7.54 -6.15 17.28
C PRO A 205 -6.98 -6.76 18.57
N GLU A 206 -7.84 -7.32 19.41
CA GLU A 206 -7.42 -8.04 20.63
C GLU A 206 -6.69 -9.35 20.30
N ASP A 207 -7.08 -9.98 19.19
CA ASP A 207 -6.43 -11.15 18.64
C ASP A 207 -6.23 -11.04 17.12
N PHE A 208 -5.28 -11.81 16.61
CA PHE A 208 -5.06 -12.00 15.18
C PHE A 208 -5.35 -13.44 14.73
N ASN A 209 -6.15 -14.20 15.50
CA ASN A 209 -6.47 -15.62 15.27
C ASN A 209 -5.25 -16.50 14.92
N GLY A 210 -4.20 -16.44 15.76
CA GLY A 210 -2.99 -17.24 15.59
C GLY A 210 -2.00 -16.74 14.53
N ARG A 211 -2.30 -15.63 13.83
CA ARG A 211 -1.34 -14.97 12.95
C ARG A 211 -0.22 -14.29 13.75
N PRO A 212 0.95 -14.07 13.15
CA PRO A 212 2.00 -13.26 13.77
C PRO A 212 1.51 -11.88 14.19
N LEU A 213 1.92 -11.43 15.37
CA LEU A 213 1.60 -10.08 15.85
C LEU A 213 2.24 -9.05 14.91
N PRO A 214 1.47 -8.15 14.29
CA PRO A 214 2.01 -7.20 13.33
C PRO A 214 2.72 -6.04 14.02
N LYS A 215 3.73 -5.51 13.35
CA LYS A 215 4.34 -4.22 13.71
C LYS A 215 3.54 -3.06 13.13
N PRO A 216 3.47 -1.90 13.80
CA PRO A 216 2.80 -0.73 13.25
C PRO A 216 3.58 -0.15 12.06
N MET A 217 2.87 0.32 11.04
CA MET A 217 3.49 0.89 9.83
C MET A 217 4.40 2.10 10.10
N VAL A 218 4.24 2.79 11.23
CA VAL A 218 5.13 3.89 11.67
C VAL A 218 6.57 3.45 11.88
N GLU A 219 6.79 2.18 12.22
CA GLU A 219 8.12 1.59 12.44
C GLU A 219 8.84 1.23 11.15
N VAL A 220 8.15 1.19 10.01
CA VAL A 220 8.80 0.88 8.72
C VAL A 220 9.90 1.91 8.48
N PRO A 221 11.16 1.51 8.27
CA PRO A 221 12.24 2.46 8.09
C PRO A 221 12.06 3.30 6.83
N TYR A 222 12.65 4.49 6.81
CA TYR A 222 12.63 5.30 5.60
C TYR A 222 13.54 4.67 4.55
N HIS A 223 12.92 4.05 3.55
CA HIS A 223 13.58 3.61 2.33
C HIS A 223 13.71 4.83 1.41
N GLY A 224 14.58 5.79 1.76
CA GLY A 224 15.06 6.71 0.72
C GLY A 224 15.59 5.85 -0.43
N PHE A 225 15.43 6.30 -1.69
CA PHE A 225 15.95 5.60 -2.89
C PHE A 225 17.16 4.75 -2.51
N ASP A 226 17.00 3.42 -2.51
CA ASP A 226 17.95 2.50 -1.88
C ASP A 226 19.28 2.60 -2.64
N ASN A 227 20.18 3.42 -2.12
CA ASN A 227 21.35 3.99 -2.79
C ASN A 227 22.59 3.10 -2.55
N ARG A 228 22.47 1.79 -2.68
CA ARG A 228 23.67 0.93 -2.67
C ARG A 228 24.34 1.00 -4.03
N VAL A 229 25.33 1.90 -4.13
CA VAL A 229 26.28 1.94 -5.24
C VAL A 229 27.35 0.90 -4.94
N GLU A 230 27.40 -0.20 -5.68
CA GLU A 230 28.57 -1.07 -5.67
C GLU A 230 29.65 -0.41 -6.54
N ASN A 231 30.53 0.36 -5.92
CA ASN A 231 31.82 0.63 -6.54
C ASN A 231 32.62 -0.68 -6.48
N GLY A 232 32.60 -1.43 -7.58
CA GLY A 232 33.63 -2.43 -7.84
C GLY A 232 34.98 -1.75 -7.72
N VAL A 233 35.83 -2.26 -6.83
CA VAL A 233 37.22 -1.83 -6.69
C VAL A 233 37.88 -2.02 -8.06
N SER A 234 38.07 -0.94 -8.79
CA SER A 234 38.86 -0.97 -10.02
C SER A 234 40.29 -1.31 -9.63
N ASN A 235 40.71 -2.54 -9.93
CA ASN A 235 42.11 -2.92 -9.96
C ASN A 235 42.81 -2.05 -11.01
N GLU A 236 43.35 -0.91 -10.59
CA GLU A 236 44.40 -0.22 -11.33
C GLU A 236 45.65 -1.11 -11.34
N LYS A 237 45.73 -2.00 -12.33
CA LYS A 237 47.04 -2.47 -12.78
C LYS A 237 47.70 -1.32 -13.53
N LYS A 238 48.59 -0.62 -12.81
CA LYS A 238 49.67 0.17 -13.41
C LYS A 238 50.43 -0.68 -14.42
N HIS A 239 50.52 -0.21 -15.65
CA HIS A 239 51.73 -0.29 -16.47
C HIS A 239 51.82 0.93 -17.37
#